data_AF-A0A5K1A9H0-F1
#
_entry.id   AF-A0A5K1A9H0-F1
#
_cell.length_a   1.000
_cell.length_b   1.000
_cell.length_c   1.000
_cell.angle_alpha   90.00
_cell.angle_beta   90.00
_cell.angle_gamma   90.00
#
_symmetry.space_group_name_H-M   'P 1'
#
loop_
_entity.id
_entity.type
_entity.pdbx_description
1 polymer ?
#
loop_
_entity_poly.entity_id
_entity_poly.type
_entity_poly.pdbx_seq_one_letter_code
_entity_poly.pdbx_strand_id
1 'polypeptide(L)' 'MFAVVDDIYCLFEGHLDNITLMKQQYGLSKTANEVGIVIEAYRTLRDRGPYPADQVVRDLHGKYAFVIFDASTKTSFIAL' A
#
# COMPACT_ATOMS: atom_id res chain seq x y z
N MET A 1 3.41 -8.55 -8.51
CA MET A 1 3.11 -9.16 -7.20
C MET A 1 1.63 -9.00 -6.89
N PHE A 2 1.03 -9.96 -6.18
CA PHE A 2 -0.35 -9.90 -5.73
C PHE A 2 -0.43 -10.32 -4.26
N ALA A 3 -1.21 -9.62 -3.46
CA ALA A 3 -1.46 -9.98 -2.07
C ALA A 3 -2.85 -9.53 -1.63
N VAL A 4 -3.33 -10.18 -0.57
CA VAL A 4 -4.61 -9.87 0.08
C VAL A 4 -4.40 -9.87 1.59
N VAL A 5 -4.86 -8.82 2.26
CA VAL A 5 -4.87 -8.71 3.73
C VAL A 5 -6.15 -7.97 4.14
N ASP A 6 -6.89 -8.48 5.11
CA ASP A 6 -8.11 -7.85 5.66
C ASP A 6 -9.09 -7.34 4.58
N ASP A 7 -9.38 -8.18 3.59
CA ASP A 7 -10.26 -7.87 2.46
C ASP A 7 -9.79 -6.71 1.54
N ILE A 8 -8.51 -6.35 1.64
CA ILE A 8 -7.81 -5.42 0.75
C ILE A 8 -6.97 -6.23 -0.23
N TYR A 9 -7.33 -6.16 -1.50
CA TYR A 9 -6.69 -6.88 -2.61
C TYR A 9 -5.77 -5.90 -3.33
N CYS A 10 -4.50 -6.27 -3.54
CA CYS A 10 -3.55 -5.41 -4.25
C CYS A 10 -2.80 -6.17 -5.34
N LEU A 11 -2.86 -5.65 -6.56
CA LEU A 11 -1.96 -6.00 -7.66
C LEU A 11 -0.90 -4.91 -7.78
N PHE A 12 0.37 -5.29 -7.74
CA PHE A 12 1.52 -4.38 -7.78
C PHE A 12 2.51 -4.80 -8.87
N GLU A 13 3.07 -3.83 -9.58
CA GLU A 13 4.12 -3.98 -10.58
C GLU A 13 5.21 -2.92 -10.33
N GLY A 14 6.46 -3.26 -10.66
CA GLY A 14 7.61 -2.36 -10.48
C GLY A 14 8.37 -2.57 -9.18
N HIS A 15 9.00 -1.51 -8.69
CA HIS A 15 9.90 -1.52 -7.53
C HIS A 15 9.83 -0.21 -6.74
N LEU A 16 9.94 -0.36 -5.42
CA LEU A 16 10.05 0.76 -4.49
C LEU A 16 11.52 0.95 -4.08
N ASP A 17 12.05 2.15 -4.24
CA ASP A 17 13.43 2.49 -3.90
C ASP A 17 13.62 2.67 -2.39
N ASN A 18 12.55 2.98 -1.66
CA ASN A 18 12.57 3.32 -0.22
C ASN A 18 11.91 2.27 0.69
N ILE A 19 11.92 0.99 0.28
CA ILE A 19 11.30 -0.14 1.01
C ILE A 19 11.69 -0.20 2.49
N THR A 20 12.98 -0.05 2.80
CA THR A 20 13.49 -0.17 4.17
C THR A 20 12.88 0.90 5.09
N LEU A 21 12.78 2.13 4.60
CA LEU A 21 12.16 3.24 5.33
C LEU A 21 10.66 2.98 5.54
N MET A 22 9.96 2.52 4.50
CA MET A 22 8.53 2.20 4.58
C MET A 22 8.25 1.06 5.57
N LYS A 23 9.07 0.00 5.59
CA LYS A 23 8.94 -1.08 6.58
C LYS A 23 9.05 -0.55 8.01
N GLN A 24 10.00 0.34 8.25
CA GLN A 24 10.19 0.94 9.57
C GLN A 24 9.00 1.85 9.94
N GLN A 25 8.54 2.70 9.03
CA GLN A 25 7.44 3.64 9.25
C GLN A 25 6.11 2.92 9.61
N TYR A 26 5.85 1.80 8.95
CA TYR A 26 4.63 1.01 9.17
C TYR A 26 4.82 -0.17 10.15
N GLY A 27 6.00 -0.32 10.77
CA GLY A 27 6.27 -1.39 11.73
C GLY A 27 6.21 -2.80 11.14
N LEU A 28 6.51 -2.95 9.85
CA LEU A 28 6.42 -4.21 9.11
C LEU A 28 7.61 -5.14 9.38
N SER A 29 7.39 -6.44 9.18
CA SER A 29 8.45 -7.44 9.30
C SER A 29 9.55 -7.23 8.25
N LYS A 30 10.74 -7.78 8.53
CA LYS A 30 11.85 -7.77 7.55
C LYS A 30 11.49 -8.50 6.25
N THR A 31 10.57 -9.45 6.30
CA THR A 31 10.12 -10.26 5.16
C THR A 31 9.00 -9.62 4.34
N ALA A 32 8.45 -8.48 4.78
CA ALA A 32 7.46 -7.76 3.98
C ALA A 32 8.03 -7.36 2.60
N ASN A 33 7.19 -7.34 1.59
CA ASN A 33 7.53 -6.91 0.24
C ASN A 33 6.73 -5.64 -0.13
N GLU A 34 6.92 -5.13 -1.34
CA GLU A 34 6.32 -3.89 -1.82
C GLU A 34 4.80 -3.92 -1.78
N VAL A 35 4.18 -5.04 -2.20
CA VAL A 35 2.72 -5.17 -2.17
C VAL A 35 2.17 -5.16 -0.73
N GLY A 36 2.88 -5.77 0.23
CA GLY A 36 2.52 -5.72 1.65
C GLY A 36 2.64 -4.32 2.24
N ILE A 37 3.67 -3.57 1.85
CA ILE A 37 3.84 -2.15 2.23
C ILE A 37 2.66 -1.32 1.71
N VAL A 38 2.29 -1.47 0.44
CA VAL A 38 1.20 -0.73 -0.18
C VAL A 38 -0.15 -1.00 0.52
N ILE A 39 -0.44 -2.27 0.84
CA ILE A 39 -1.67 -2.61 1.58
C ILE A 39 -1.66 -1.99 2.98
N GLU A 40 -0.55 -2.10 3.72
CA GLU A 40 -0.45 -1.57 5.08
C GLU A 40 -0.57 -0.04 5.11
N ALA A 41 0.06 0.63 4.15
CA ALA A 41 0.04 2.08 4.03
C ALA A 41 -1.37 2.60 3.70
N TYR A 42 -2.08 1.93 2.75
CA TYR A 42 -3.48 2.22 2.45
C TYR A 42 -4.39 2.00 3.66
N ARG A 43 -4.27 0.83 4.32
CA ARG A 43 -5.07 0.47 5.50
C ARG A 43 -4.89 1.49 6.62
N THR A 44 -3.63 1.85 6.91
CA THR A 44 -3.29 2.84 7.94
C THR A 44 -3.94 4.19 7.69
N LEU A 45 -3.95 4.68 6.44
CA LEU A 45 -4.55 5.97 6.09
C LEU A 45 -6.08 5.91 6.15
N ARG A 46 -6.68 4.85 5.61
CA ARG A 46 -8.13 4.61 5.67
C ARG A 46 -8.65 4.60 7.11
N ASP A 47 -7.96 3.91 8.02
CA ASP A 47 -8.42 3.69 9.38
C ASP A 47 -8.17 4.91 10.30
N ARG A 48 -7.17 5.76 9.99
CA ARG A 48 -6.77 6.92 10.81
C ARG A 48 -7.33 8.26 10.32
N GLY A 49 -8.60 8.34 9.91
CA GLY A 49 -9.24 9.55 9.34
C GLY A 49 -8.75 10.90 9.95
N PRO A 50 -8.59 11.99 9.16
CA PRO A 50 -9.31 12.35 7.93
C PRO A 50 -8.43 12.31 6.67
N TYR A 51 -7.38 11.48 6.64
CA TYR A 51 -6.48 11.43 5.50
C TYR A 51 -7.08 10.58 4.37
N PRO A 52 -7.19 11.11 3.14
CA PRO A 52 -7.66 10.32 2.03
C PRO A 52 -6.61 9.25 1.69
N ALA A 53 -7.09 8.05 1.34
CA ALA A 53 -6.24 6.87 1.14
C ALA A 53 -5.32 6.99 -0.08
N ASP A 54 -5.58 7.96 -0.96
CA ASP A 54 -4.73 8.35 -2.08
C ASP A 54 -3.38 8.94 -1.64
N GLN A 55 -3.24 9.41 -0.39
CA GLN A 55 -1.95 9.87 0.15
C GLN A 55 -0.91 8.74 0.28
N VAL A 56 -1.32 7.48 0.11
CA VAL A 56 -0.42 6.33 0.14
C VAL A 56 0.75 6.50 -0.83
N VAL A 57 0.56 7.18 -1.96
CA VAL A 57 1.63 7.37 -2.97
C VAL A 57 2.65 8.43 -2.60
N ARG A 58 2.33 9.35 -1.68
CA ARG A 58 3.17 10.53 -1.41
C ARG A 58 4.56 10.15 -0.92
N ASP A 59 4.62 9.11 -0.10
CA ASP A 59 5.86 8.70 0.56
C ASP A 59 6.48 7.46 -0.14
N LEU A 60 5.89 6.97 -1.24
CA LEU A 60 6.41 5.85 -2.04
C LEU A 60 7.31 6.37 -3.15
N HIS A 61 8.57 5.94 -3.17
CA HIS A 61 9.53 6.31 -4.20
C HIS A 61 9.88 5.11 -5.07
N GLY A 62 10.02 5.33 -6.38
CA GLY A 62 10.44 4.30 -7.33
C GLY A 62 9.63 4.34 -8.62
N LYS A 63 9.74 3.27 -9.40
CA LYS A 63 8.94 3.06 -10.61
C LYS A 63 7.97 1.93 -10.31
N TYR A 64 6.71 2.27 -10.13
CA TYR A 64 5.71 1.31 -9.69
C TYR A 64 4.35 1.61 -10.29
N ALA A 65 3.52 0.60 -10.35
CA ALA A 65 2.10 0.71 -10.62
C ALA A 65 1.35 -0.24 -9.69
N PHE A 66 0.19 0.16 -9.19
CA PHE A 66 -0.66 -0.75 -8.44
C PHE A 66 -2.14 -0.42 -8.53
N VAL A 67 -2.94 -1.44 -8.24
CA VAL A 67 -4.39 -1.36 -8.09
C VAL A 67 -4.75 -2.02 -6.76
N ILE A 68 -5.43 -1.25 -5.91
CA ILE A 68 -6.08 -1.74 -4.69
C ILE A 68 -7.58 -1.85 -4.95
N PHE A 69 -8.18 -2.94 -4.47
CA PHE A 69 -9.62 -3.06 -4.25
C PHE A 69 -9.86 -3.34 -2.76
N ASP A 70 -10.59 -2.45 -2.09
CA ASP A 70 -11.02 -2.62 -0.71
C ASP A 70 -12.48 -3.06 -0.69
N ALA A 71 -12.72 -4.32 -0.33
CA ALA A 71 -14.07 -4.88 -0.33
C ALA A 71 -14.95 -4.33 0.81
N SER A 72 -14.34 -3.82 1.90
CA SER A 72 -15.07 -3.26 3.04
C SER A 72 -15.76 -1.94 2.68
N THR A 73 -15.08 -1.11 1.89
CA THR A 73 -15.59 0.18 1.39
C THR A 73 -16.15 0.10 -0.02
N LYS A 74 -15.94 -1.03 -0.71
CA LYS A 74 -16.23 -1.23 -2.14
C LYS A 74 -15.58 -0.17 -3.03
N THR A 75 -14.36 0.23 -2.70
CA THR A 75 -13.60 1.23 -3.44
C THR A 75 -12.38 0.62 -4.13
N SER A 76 -12.00 1.24 -5.25
CA SER A 76 -10.74 0.93 -5.92
C SER A 76 -9.85 2.17 -5.94
N PHE A 77 -8.56 1.94 -5.76
CA PHE A 77 -7.53 2.96 -5.83
C PHE A 77 -6.42 2.51 -6.77
N ILE A 78 -5.94 3.41 -7.63
CA ILE A 78 -4.99 3.09 -8.70
C ILE A 78 -3.89 4.16 -8.69
N ALA A 79 -2.64 3.71 -8.82
CA ALA A 79 -1.47 4.56 -8.97
C ALA A 79 -0.51 3.99 -10.03
N LEU A 80 0.17 4.87 -10.77
CA LEU A 80 1.07 4.58 -11.89
C LEU A 80 2.33 5.46 -11.83
#